data_AF-X0SPL9-F1
#
_entry.id   AF-X0SPL9-F1
#
_cell.length_a   1.000
_cell.length_b   1.000
_cell.length_c   1.000
_cell.angle_alpha   90.00
_cell.angle_beta   90.00
_cell.angle_gamma   90.00
#
_symmetry.space_group_name_H-M   'P 1'
#
loop_
_entity.id
_entity.type
_entity.pdbx_description
1 polymer ?
#
loop_
_entity_poly.entity_id
_entity_poly.type
_entity_poly.pdbx_seq_one_letter_code
_entity_poly.pdbx_strand_id
1 'polypeptide(L)'
;MKEIVVISGKGGTGKTSIVASFAALAEGAVLADCDVDAADLHLLLQPDIKQSHDFSGGKLASVITEKCIGCGRCEEVCNFDAAIFNGPANDVVEITYTIDSIACEGCGVCVHFCPVDAIEFKDAINGKWFVSDTRFGPMLHARLGIAEENS
;
A
#
# COMPACT_ATOMS: atom_id res chain seq x y z
N MET A 1 17.51 -25.52 11.02
CA MET A 1 16.12 -25.05 10.90
C MET A 1 15.55 -25.67 9.64
N LYS A 2 14.31 -26.19 9.66
CA LYS A 2 13.65 -26.73 8.47
C LYS A 2 12.70 -25.66 7.93
N GLU A 3 12.70 -25.46 6.62
CA GLU A 3 11.85 -24.49 5.94
C GLU A 3 10.94 -25.22 4.95
N ILE A 4 9.66 -24.88 4.93
CA ILE A 4 8.67 -25.46 4.04
C ILE A 4 7.94 -24.31 3.36
N VAL A 5 8.11 -24.22 2.04
CA VAL A 5 7.44 -23.21 1.21
C VAL A 5 6.29 -23.88 0.47
N VAL A 6 5.09 -23.32 0.59
CA VAL A 6 3.87 -23.83 -0.07
C VAL A 6 3.45 -22.85 -1.17
N ILE A 7 3.58 -23.26 -2.42
CA ILE A 7 3.21 -22.48 -3.61
C ILE A 7 2.13 -23.18 -4.43
N SER A 8 1.32 -22.41 -5.17
CA SER A 8 0.33 -22.95 -6.11
C SER A 8 -0.01 -21.93 -7.20
N GLY A 9 -0.74 -22.38 -8.23
CA GLY A 9 -1.39 -21.48 -9.18
C GLY A 9 -2.57 -20.69 -8.59
N LYS A 10 -3.16 -19.82 -9.42
CA LYS A 10 -4.38 -19.05 -9.13
C LYS A 10 -5.62 -19.99 -9.07
N GLY A 11 -6.69 -19.56 -8.39
CA GLY A 11 -8.00 -20.22 -8.46
C GLY A 11 -8.32 -21.23 -7.34
N GLY A 12 -8.18 -20.83 -6.07
CA GLY A 12 -8.77 -21.58 -4.96
C GLY A 12 -8.19 -22.98 -4.72
N THR A 13 -6.88 -23.14 -4.90
CA THR A 13 -6.15 -24.42 -4.78
C THR A 13 -6.01 -24.95 -3.34
N GLY A 14 -6.53 -24.23 -2.34
CA GLY A 14 -6.53 -24.66 -0.94
C GLY A 14 -5.19 -24.50 -0.19
N LYS A 15 -4.25 -23.67 -0.69
CA LYS A 15 -2.96 -23.39 -0.03
C LYS A 15 -3.12 -23.08 1.46
N THR A 16 -3.98 -22.12 1.77
CA THR A 16 -4.23 -21.62 3.13
C THR A 16 -4.73 -22.73 4.05
N SER A 17 -5.64 -23.59 3.57
CA SER A 17 -6.18 -24.72 4.33
C SER A 17 -5.11 -25.78 4.62
N ILE A 18 -4.25 -26.08 3.64
CA ILE A 18 -3.14 -27.01 3.80
C ILE A 18 -2.12 -26.46 4.80
N VAL A 19 -1.74 -25.18 4.68
CA VAL A 19 -0.80 -24.52 5.59
C VAL A 19 -1.35 -24.50 7.02
N ALA A 20 -2.63 -24.19 7.23
CA ALA A 20 -3.26 -24.23 8.55
C ALA A 20 -3.25 -25.65 9.16
N SER A 21 -3.43 -26.68 8.33
CA SER A 21 -3.34 -28.08 8.77
C SER A 21 -1.91 -28.46 9.16
N PHE A 22 -0.91 -28.03 8.38
CA PHE A 22 0.49 -28.22 8.73
C PHE A 22 0.88 -27.49 10.01
N ALA A 23 0.40 -26.26 10.20
CA ALA A 23 0.64 -25.50 11.43
C ALA A 23 0.16 -26.29 12.66
N ALA A 24 -1.01 -26.92 12.58
CA ALA A 24 -1.56 -27.75 13.65
C ALA A 24 -0.72 -29.00 13.96
N LEU A 25 -0.08 -29.58 12.95
CA LEU A 25 0.72 -30.81 13.07
C LEU A 25 2.19 -30.56 13.44
N ALA A 26 2.72 -29.38 13.12
CA ALA A 26 4.15 -29.08 13.24
C ALA A 26 4.60 -28.71 14.66
N GLU A 27 3.66 -28.46 15.59
CA GLU A 27 3.87 -28.10 17.00
C GLU A 27 5.03 -27.09 17.23
N GLY A 28 4.72 -25.78 17.18
CA GLY A 28 5.70 -24.71 17.43
C GLY A 28 6.38 -24.18 16.16
N ALA A 29 5.63 -24.09 15.06
CA ALA A 29 6.12 -23.53 13.81
C ALA A 29 6.05 -21.99 13.82
N VAL A 30 7.00 -21.36 13.13
CA VAL A 30 6.87 -19.95 12.73
C VAL A 30 6.14 -19.92 11.39
N LEU A 31 5.04 -19.18 11.33
CA LEU A 31 4.19 -19.08 10.16
C LEU A 31 4.43 -17.74 9.45
N ALA A 32 4.37 -17.75 8.12
CA ALA A 32 4.38 -16.55 7.32
C ALA A 32 3.36 -16.71 6.20
N ASP A 33 2.37 -15.81 6.16
CA ASP A 33 1.48 -15.67 5.02
C ASP A 33 2.09 -14.63 4.07
N CYS A 34 2.69 -15.12 2.99
CA CYS A 34 3.38 -14.31 1.98
C CYS A 34 2.49 -14.02 0.77
N ASP A 35 1.18 -14.31 0.84
CA ASP A 35 0.23 -13.87 -0.18
C ASP A 35 -0.09 -12.39 0.06
N VAL A 36 0.65 -11.49 -0.59
CA VAL A 36 0.55 -10.05 -0.31
C VAL A 36 -0.78 -9.47 -0.81
N ASP A 37 -1.35 -10.03 -1.88
CA ASP A 37 -2.61 -9.56 -2.46
C ASP A 37 -3.83 -10.00 -1.62
N ALA A 38 -3.77 -11.19 -1.03
CA ALA A 38 -4.89 -11.78 -0.29
C ALA A 38 -4.46 -12.78 0.80
N ALA A 39 -3.72 -12.31 1.81
CA ALA A 39 -3.34 -13.14 2.97
C ALA A 39 -4.58 -13.58 3.76
N ASP A 40 -4.97 -14.85 3.63
CA ASP A 40 -6.18 -15.42 4.23
C ASP A 40 -5.93 -16.26 5.49
N LEU A 41 -4.68 -16.58 5.82
CA LEU A 41 -4.37 -17.51 6.92
C LEU A 41 -4.88 -16.98 8.27
N HIS A 42 -4.93 -15.65 8.42
CA HIS A 42 -5.45 -14.99 9.62
C HIS A 42 -6.93 -15.30 9.88
N LEU A 43 -7.72 -15.63 8.85
CA LEU A 43 -9.13 -16.02 8.97
C LEU A 43 -9.28 -17.39 9.67
N LEU A 44 -8.36 -18.32 9.40
CA LEU A 44 -8.37 -19.68 9.97
C LEU A 44 -7.70 -19.74 11.34
N LEU A 45 -6.62 -18.99 11.51
CA LEU A 45 -5.80 -19.06 12.74
C LEU A 45 -6.24 -18.06 13.80
N GLN A 46 -6.99 -17.01 13.42
CA GLN A 46 -7.51 -15.96 14.32
C GLN A 46 -6.43 -15.46 15.28
N PRO A 47 -5.31 -14.94 14.75
CA PRO A 47 -4.13 -14.65 15.55
C PRO A 47 -4.33 -13.39 16.40
N ASP A 48 -3.64 -13.34 17.54
CA ASP A 48 -3.60 -12.16 18.40
C ASP A 48 -2.47 -11.23 17.96
N ILE A 49 -2.83 -10.02 17.52
CA ILE A 49 -1.87 -9.06 16.94
C ILE A 49 -1.01 -8.47 18.06
N LYS A 50 0.30 -8.70 18.01
CA LYS A 50 1.28 -8.15 18.96
C LYS A 50 1.90 -6.86 18.48
N GLN A 51 2.15 -6.76 17.17
CA GLN A 51 2.69 -5.57 16.53
C GLN A 51 1.97 -5.32 15.22
N SER A 52 1.83 -4.05 14.89
CA SER A 52 1.28 -3.58 13.63
C SER A 52 2.19 -2.48 13.10
N HIS A 53 2.50 -2.57 11.82
CA HIS A 53 3.39 -1.66 11.10
C HIS A 53 2.74 -1.26 9.80
N ASP A 54 2.90 0.00 9.40
CA ASP A 54 2.40 0.47 8.11
C ASP A 54 3.20 -0.18 6.98
N PHE A 55 2.50 -0.49 5.90
CA PHE A 55 3.08 -0.97 4.65
C PHE A 55 2.84 0.07 3.56
N SER A 56 3.90 0.34 2.80
CA SER A 56 3.86 1.21 1.64
C SER A 56 4.45 0.48 0.44
N GLY A 57 3.63 0.27 -0.57
CA GLY A 57 4.01 -0.26 -1.89
C GLY A 57 4.30 0.84 -2.91
N GLY A 58 3.74 2.04 -2.71
CA GLY A 58 3.87 3.17 -3.64
C GLY A 58 4.02 4.53 -2.96
N LYS A 59 3.95 5.58 -3.78
CA LYS A 59 4.01 6.98 -3.33
C LYS A 59 2.81 7.75 -3.88
N LEU A 60 2.39 8.81 -3.19
CA LEU A 60 1.35 9.72 -3.65
C LEU A 60 1.91 11.13 -3.76
N ALA A 61 1.50 11.80 -4.85
CA ALA A 61 1.80 13.21 -5.07
C ALA A 61 0.72 14.09 -4.45
N SER A 62 1.11 15.23 -3.87
CA SER A 62 0.17 16.24 -3.36
C SER A 62 0.72 17.64 -3.56
N VAL A 63 -0.13 18.62 -3.87
CA VAL A 63 0.31 20.01 -4.06
C VAL A 63 0.51 20.73 -2.72
N ILE A 64 1.63 21.42 -2.57
CA ILE A 64 1.87 22.43 -1.53
C ILE A 64 1.23 23.73 -2.02
N THR A 65 0.03 24.02 -1.55
CA THR A 65 -0.78 25.17 -1.98
C THR A 65 0.02 26.47 -1.96
N GLU A 66 0.79 26.73 -0.91
CA GLU A 66 1.51 27.99 -0.69
C GLU A 66 2.60 28.26 -1.72
N LYS A 67 3.11 27.21 -2.38
CA LYS A 67 4.15 27.32 -3.42
C LYS A 67 3.60 27.29 -4.83
N CYS A 68 2.36 26.85 -5.00
CA CYS A 68 1.78 26.65 -6.32
C CYS A 68 1.58 28.00 -7.04
N ILE A 69 2.09 28.11 -8.26
CA ILE A 69 1.94 29.31 -9.09
C ILE A 69 0.90 29.11 -10.22
N GLY A 70 0.10 28.05 -10.17
CA GLY A 70 -0.94 27.78 -11.17
C GLY A 70 -0.45 27.52 -12.60
N CYS A 71 0.80 27.08 -12.79
CA CYS A 71 1.43 27.01 -14.12
C CYS A 71 0.95 25.87 -15.04
N GLY A 72 0.18 24.90 -14.55
CA GLY A 72 -0.36 23.79 -15.36
C GLY A 72 0.60 22.66 -15.72
N ARG A 73 1.90 22.80 -15.46
CA ARG A 73 2.89 21.78 -15.85
C ARG A 73 2.65 20.39 -15.26
N CYS A 74 2.03 20.30 -14.08
CA CYS A 74 1.66 19.01 -13.47
C CYS A 74 0.52 18.29 -14.20
N GLU A 75 -0.41 19.05 -14.78
CA GLU A 75 -1.50 18.53 -15.61
C GLU A 75 -0.97 18.10 -16.98
N GLU A 76 -0.14 18.92 -17.62
CA GLU A 76 0.46 18.61 -18.93
C GLU A 76 1.25 17.29 -18.97
N VAL A 77 1.92 16.92 -17.86
CA VAL A 77 2.75 15.72 -17.78
C VAL A 77 2.04 14.52 -17.15
N CYS A 78 0.80 14.68 -16.68
CA CYS A 78 0.06 13.59 -16.05
C CYS A 78 -0.66 12.73 -17.10
N ASN A 79 -0.27 11.46 -17.22
CA ASN A 79 -0.95 10.50 -18.11
C ASN A 79 -2.23 9.88 -17.48
N PHE A 80 -2.60 10.31 -16.28
CA PHE A 80 -3.68 9.72 -15.48
C PHE A 80 -4.75 10.74 -15.09
N ASP A 81 -4.67 11.96 -15.64
CA ASP A 81 -5.61 13.05 -15.36
C ASP A 81 -5.78 13.37 -13.85
N ALA A 82 -4.76 13.07 -13.05
CA ALA A 82 -4.82 13.21 -11.60
C ALA A 82 -4.62 14.66 -11.12
N ALA A 83 -4.04 15.55 -11.93
CA ALA A 83 -3.83 16.94 -11.54
C ALA A 83 -5.02 17.81 -11.98
N ILE A 84 -5.70 18.45 -11.02
CA ILE A 84 -6.96 19.17 -11.25
C ILE A 84 -6.81 20.64 -10.88
N PHE A 85 -7.21 21.55 -11.76
CA PHE A 85 -7.19 22.99 -11.51
C PHE A 85 -8.43 23.46 -10.73
N ASN A 86 -8.50 23.08 -9.46
CA ASN A 86 -9.64 23.36 -8.57
C ASN A 86 -9.23 23.59 -7.11
N GLY A 87 -7.94 23.82 -6.86
CA GLY A 87 -7.39 24.02 -5.53
C GLY A 87 -7.70 25.41 -4.95
N PRO A 88 -7.51 25.58 -3.64
CA PRO A 88 -7.74 26.86 -2.98
C PRO A 88 -6.82 27.96 -3.53
N ALA A 89 -7.28 29.20 -3.46
CA ALA A 89 -6.48 30.38 -3.73
C ALA A 89 -5.29 30.48 -2.76
N ASN A 90 -4.23 31.16 -3.18
CA ASN A 90 -3.10 31.54 -2.34
C ASN A 90 -2.69 32.99 -2.65
N ASP A 91 -1.57 33.45 -2.10
CA ASP A 91 -1.08 34.83 -2.29
C ASP A 91 -0.60 35.14 -3.73
N VAL A 92 -0.56 34.14 -4.61
CA VAL A 92 0.00 34.23 -5.98
C VAL A 92 -1.08 34.06 -7.05
N VAL A 93 -2.03 33.14 -6.86
CA VAL A 93 -3.06 32.78 -7.84
C VAL A 93 -4.42 32.52 -7.16
N GLU A 94 -5.50 32.85 -7.86
CA GLU A 94 -6.89 32.66 -7.40
C GLU A 94 -7.31 31.18 -7.32
N ILE A 95 -6.67 30.30 -8.09
CA ILE A 95 -6.93 28.85 -8.10
C ILE A 95 -5.57 28.14 -8.21
N THR A 96 -5.34 27.16 -7.35
CA THR A 96 -4.15 26.28 -7.40
C THR A 96 -4.51 24.91 -7.99
N TYR A 97 -3.51 24.07 -8.24
CA TYR A 97 -3.75 22.66 -8.60
C TYR A 97 -3.93 21.79 -7.36
N THR A 98 -4.75 20.75 -7.47
CA THR A 98 -4.78 19.61 -6.55
C THR A 98 -4.36 18.34 -7.27
N ILE A 99 -3.98 17.29 -6.53
CA ILE A 99 -3.82 15.95 -7.08
C ILE A 99 -4.94 15.08 -6.51
N ASP A 100 -5.73 14.45 -7.37
CA ASP A 100 -6.65 13.38 -7.00
C ASP A 100 -5.83 12.14 -6.62
N SER A 101 -5.87 11.77 -5.35
CA SER A 101 -5.14 10.63 -4.83
C SER A 101 -5.62 9.29 -5.38
N ILE A 102 -6.88 9.21 -5.85
CA ILE A 102 -7.45 7.97 -6.40
C ILE A 102 -6.93 7.73 -7.83
N ALA A 103 -6.77 8.79 -8.61
CA ALA A 103 -6.25 8.72 -9.97
C ALA A 103 -4.71 8.77 -10.04
N CYS A 104 -4.03 9.08 -8.93
CA CYS A 104 -2.58 9.25 -8.90
C CYS A 104 -1.85 7.90 -8.82
N GLU A 105 -1.21 7.50 -9.91
CA GLU A 105 -0.34 6.30 -9.97
C GLU A 105 1.04 6.45 -9.32
N GLY A 106 1.29 7.56 -8.61
CA GLY A 106 2.54 7.69 -7.87
C GLY A 106 3.82 7.69 -8.71
N CYS A 107 3.78 8.11 -9.98
CA CYS A 107 4.93 8.01 -10.90
C CYS A 107 6.03 9.07 -10.67
N GLY A 108 5.73 10.14 -9.94
CA GLY A 108 6.69 11.21 -9.60
C GLY A 108 7.05 12.18 -10.73
N VAL A 109 6.48 12.04 -11.94
CA VAL A 109 6.79 12.90 -13.09
C VAL A 109 6.44 14.37 -12.81
N CYS A 110 5.27 14.64 -12.24
CA CYS A 110 4.85 16.00 -11.90
C CYS A 110 5.80 16.67 -10.89
N VAL A 111 6.32 15.90 -9.92
CA VAL A 111 7.30 16.35 -8.92
C VAL A 111 8.56 16.85 -9.62
N HIS A 112 9.08 16.07 -10.57
CA HIS A 112 10.30 16.43 -11.31
C HIS A 112 10.15 17.69 -12.17
N PHE A 113 8.96 17.93 -12.72
CA PHE A 113 8.72 19.04 -13.64
C PHE A 113 8.12 20.28 -13.00
N CYS A 114 7.81 20.27 -11.71
CA CYS A 114 7.31 21.45 -11.02
C CYS A 114 8.42 22.52 -10.93
N PRO A 115 8.26 23.72 -11.54
CA PRO A 115 9.32 24.73 -11.57
C PRO A 115 9.56 25.43 -10.21
N VAL A 116 8.69 25.18 -9.24
CA VAL A 116 8.65 25.87 -7.93
C VAL A 116 8.60 24.89 -6.75
N ASP A 117 8.88 23.60 -7.01
CA ASP A 117 8.89 22.54 -5.98
C ASP A 117 7.61 22.53 -5.11
N ALA A 118 6.46 22.74 -5.76
CA ALA A 118 5.15 22.81 -5.13
C ALA A 118 4.43 21.45 -5.06
N ILE A 119 5.12 20.33 -5.30
CA ILE A 119 4.53 19.00 -5.25
C ILE A 119 5.34 18.15 -4.29
N GLU A 120 4.70 17.68 -3.22
CA GLU A 120 5.24 16.67 -2.32
C GLU A 120 5.02 15.28 -2.87
N PHE A 121 5.87 14.35 -2.44
CA PHE A 121 5.85 12.97 -2.89
C PHE A 121 6.10 12.04 -1.71
N LYS A 122 5.02 11.65 -1.04
CA LYS A 122 5.05 10.91 0.22
C LYS A 122 4.73 9.44 0.00
N ASP A 123 5.17 8.60 0.91
CA ASP A 123 4.84 7.18 0.91
C ASP A 123 3.32 7.01 1.06
N ALA A 124 2.74 6.21 0.17
CA ALA A 124 1.33 5.84 0.22
C ALA A 124 1.19 4.68 1.20
N ILE A 125 0.37 4.83 2.24
CA ILE A 125 0.11 3.72 3.17
C ILE A 125 -0.95 2.83 2.55
N ASN A 126 -0.51 1.79 1.83
CA ASN A 126 -1.39 0.85 1.12
C ASN A 126 -1.93 -0.26 2.04
N GLY A 127 -1.37 -0.43 3.23
CA GLY A 127 -1.79 -1.48 4.15
C GLY A 127 -1.01 -1.53 5.43
N LYS A 128 -1.08 -2.67 6.10
CA LYS A 128 -0.30 -2.97 7.30
C LYS A 128 0.21 -4.40 7.28
N TRP A 129 1.35 -4.62 7.93
CA TRP A 129 1.82 -5.95 8.26
C TRP A 129 1.92 -6.14 9.77
N PHE A 130 1.84 -7.39 10.20
CA PHE A 130 1.61 -7.75 11.58
C PHE A 130 2.54 -8.85 12.05
N VAL A 131 3.02 -8.73 13.28
CA VAL A 131 3.57 -9.84 14.05
C VAL A 131 2.49 -10.27 15.03
N SER A 132 2.06 -11.52 14.93
CA SER A 132 0.92 -12.03 15.71
C SER A 132 1.25 -13.38 16.33
N ASP A 133 0.58 -13.72 17.42
CA ASP A 133 0.65 -15.06 18.01
C ASP A 133 -0.57 -15.88 17.60
N THR A 134 -0.36 -17.16 17.32
CA THR A 134 -1.43 -18.12 17.04
C THR A 134 -1.36 -19.28 18.02
N ARG A 135 -2.41 -20.10 18.04
CA ARG A 135 -2.41 -21.37 18.79
C ARG A 135 -1.33 -22.38 18.38
N PHE A 136 -0.63 -22.14 17.26
CA PHE A 136 0.39 -23.05 16.71
C PHE A 136 1.81 -22.46 16.67
N GLY A 137 1.97 -21.21 17.13
CA GLY A 137 3.23 -20.45 17.08
C GLY A 137 3.05 -19.04 16.50
N PRO A 138 4.14 -18.26 16.42
CA PRO A 138 4.09 -16.89 15.90
C PRO A 138 3.82 -16.87 14.40
N MET A 139 3.20 -15.81 13.93
CA MET A 139 2.80 -15.61 12.54
C MET A 139 3.10 -14.19 12.06
N LEU A 140 3.71 -14.09 10.88
CA LEU A 140 3.75 -12.86 10.10
C LEU A 140 2.68 -12.89 9.01
N HIS A 141 1.97 -11.79 8.82
CA HIS A 141 0.98 -11.61 7.76
C HIS A 141 0.77 -10.14 7.45
N ALA A 142 0.14 -9.85 6.32
CA ALA A 142 -0.18 -8.49 5.88
C ALA A 142 -1.64 -8.37 5.48
N ARG A 143 -2.16 -7.15 5.49
CA ARG A 143 -3.48 -6.80 4.98
C ARG A 143 -3.39 -5.46 4.28
N LEU A 144 -3.72 -5.44 2.99
CA LEU A 144 -3.88 -4.22 2.23
C LEU A 144 -5.18 -3.51 2.60
N GLY A 145 -5.23 -2.20 2.36
CA GLY A 145 -6.44 -1.40 2.41
C GLY A 145 -7.43 -1.81 1.31
N ILE A 146 -8.64 -1.26 1.38
CA ILE A 146 -9.65 -1.54 0.37
C ILE A 146 -9.21 -0.90 -0.95
N ALA A 147 -9.15 -1.71 -2.01
CA ALA A 147 -8.72 -1.30 -3.35
C ALA A 147 -7.26 -0.78 -3.41
N GLU A 148 -6.44 -1.18 -2.45
CA GLU A 148 -5.01 -0.88 -2.45
C GLU A 148 -4.21 -2.02 -3.10
N GLU A 149 -3.11 -1.65 -3.75
CA GLU A 149 -2.17 -2.59 -4.37
C GLU A 149 -0.84 -2.62 -3.60
N ASN A 150 0.00 -3.62 -3.89
CA ASN A 150 1.29 -3.80 -3.25
C ASN A 150 2.49 -3.30 -4.08
N SER A 151 2.22 -2.67 -5.23
CA SER A 151 3.20 -2.15 -6.17
C SER A 151 2.60 -1.03 -7.00
#